data_AF-A0A8C6NPN7-F1
#
_entry.id   AF-A0A8C6NPN7-F1
#
_cell.length_a   1.000
_cell.length_b   1.000
_cell.length_c   1.000
_cell.angle_alpha   90.00
_cell.angle_beta   90.00
_cell.angle_gamma   90.00
#
_symmetry.space_group_name_H-M   'P 1'
#
loop_
_entity.id
_entity.type
_entity.pdbx_description
1 polymer ?
#
loop_
_entity_poly.entity_id
_entity_poly.type
_entity_poly.pdbx_seq_one_letter_code
_entity_poly.pdbx_strand_id
1 'polypeptide(L)'
;CEIHGTKQAELENVVFSPVDLHSFFVLPRTHGAEAFLCTSDMLFDGLPNKDTIKARIQDIPASARTMERRIQEMGDNVRAQQTAGLKEAQVFSVALDESIDINDVPRLAVMELFCLTPMPETTRGEDIANIFMERFEERGIDIAKIFAVTTDGAPAMVGKHRGAVTLIEEQIGHPITKLHCIIHQENLCAKMSNSDLNDVMATVSKIVNFIVKQSALTHRQFQSLLEEMESSCKDIPLHCAVRWLSCGKVLERFVDCFDVVKTSLNEKGQRYPELEDERWVEKLFFLADITGHLNELNLKLQGAGQTVLDMRDTWEAFVGKLEVFLKDVETSTFRHFKHLRELSAQCSISTTAIQECIRRLQTEFATRFQDFQLYGPMFSFLIRPESFGNQLDLSLFNYLDTDDMEMQLIELKSSTLWGTKFAELRQQLESTAVHDHGACIFSCWTSLPDRFNCLKNIAQALLTVFGSTYLCEQIFSHMKSVLSASRSRLDIQRPIREKK
;
A
#
# COMPACT_ATOMS: atom_id res chain seq x y z
N CYS A 1 25.82 -31.67 -37.43
CA CYS A 1 24.55 -31.97 -38.10
C CYS A 1 23.61 -32.61 -37.09
N GLU A 2 22.45 -31.98 -36.91
CA GLU A 2 21.20 -32.50 -36.33
C GLU A 2 21.36 -33.19 -34.96
N ILE A 3 21.09 -32.55 -33.83
CA ILE A 3 19.74 -32.17 -33.35
C ILE A 3 19.84 -30.81 -32.61
N HIS A 4 19.51 -29.74 -33.32
CA HIS A 4 19.07 -28.45 -32.77
C HIS A 4 17.60 -28.33 -33.20
N GLY A 5 16.64 -28.15 -32.28
CA GLY A 5 15.29 -27.85 -32.74
C GLY A 5 14.11 -27.92 -31.76
N THR A 6 14.13 -28.67 -30.66
CA THR A 6 12.85 -28.96 -29.96
C THR A 6 12.86 -28.99 -28.43
N LYS A 7 13.86 -28.44 -27.74
CA LYS A 7 13.84 -28.34 -26.26
C LYS A 7 14.08 -26.95 -25.67
N GLN A 8 14.15 -25.92 -26.50
CA GLN A 8 14.30 -24.53 -26.04
C GLN A 8 12.94 -23.85 -25.76
N ALA A 9 11.83 -24.43 -26.25
CA ALA A 9 10.49 -23.82 -26.17
C ALA A 9 9.68 -24.17 -24.91
N GLU A 10 10.11 -25.12 -24.07
CA GLU A 10 9.34 -25.53 -22.87
C GLU A 10 9.80 -24.86 -21.56
N LEU A 11 10.89 -24.09 -21.57
CA LEU A 11 11.37 -23.30 -20.42
C LEU A 11 11.10 -21.79 -20.55
N GLU A 12 10.59 -21.33 -21.70
CA GLU A 12 10.26 -19.92 -21.94
C GLU A 12 8.89 -19.48 -21.39
N ASN A 13 8.10 -20.40 -20.84
CA ASN A 13 6.72 -20.12 -20.36
C ASN A 13 6.51 -20.22 -18.85
N VAL A 14 7.58 -20.23 -18.03
CA VAL A 14 7.42 -20.05 -16.57
C VAL A 14 7.65 -18.58 -16.23
N VAL A 15 6.60 -17.78 -16.37
CA VAL A 15 6.58 -16.41 -15.84
C VAL A 15 6.37 -16.52 -14.33
N PHE A 16 7.46 -16.42 -13.56
CA PHE A 16 7.35 -16.15 -12.13
C PHE A 16 6.89 -14.70 -11.96
N SER A 17 5.88 -14.45 -11.12
CA SER A 17 5.60 -13.07 -10.73
C SER A 17 6.80 -12.51 -9.95
N PRO A 18 7.04 -11.19 -9.95
CA PRO A 18 8.10 -10.58 -9.15
C PRO A 18 8.00 -10.93 -7.65
N VAL A 19 6.80 -11.30 -7.18
CA VAL A 19 6.52 -11.72 -5.80
C VAL A 19 6.98 -13.17 -5.53
N ASP A 20 6.88 -14.04 -6.53
CA ASP A 20 7.28 -15.46 -6.42
C ASP A 20 8.80 -15.63 -6.43
N LEU A 21 9.53 -14.70 -7.06
CA LEU A 21 10.98 -14.61 -6.94
C LEU A 21 11.38 -14.01 -5.58
N HIS A 22 10.53 -13.22 -4.93
CA HIS A 22 10.89 -12.46 -3.72
C HIS A 22 10.92 -13.31 -2.44
N SER A 23 10.11 -14.36 -2.36
CA SER A 23 10.14 -15.33 -1.26
C SER A 23 11.46 -16.14 -1.21
N PHE A 24 12.25 -16.14 -2.29
CA PHE A 24 13.60 -16.71 -2.32
C PHE A 24 14.68 -15.83 -1.68
N PHE A 25 14.45 -14.52 -1.53
CA PHE A 25 15.48 -13.57 -1.04
C PHE A 25 15.56 -13.48 0.49
N VAL A 26 14.64 -14.12 1.23
CA VAL A 26 14.49 -13.98 2.69
C VAL A 26 15.20 -15.08 3.48
N LEU A 27 15.68 -16.15 2.84
CA LEU A 27 16.30 -17.23 3.59
C LEU A 27 17.77 -16.91 3.97
N PRO A 28 18.26 -17.37 5.15
CA PRO A 28 19.63 -17.15 5.60
C PRO A 28 20.66 -17.61 4.56
N ARG A 29 21.89 -17.07 4.67
CA ARG A 29 23.04 -17.12 3.73
C ARG A 29 23.59 -18.51 3.33
N THR A 30 22.84 -19.58 3.57
CA THR A 30 23.08 -20.99 3.23
C THR A 30 21.88 -21.67 2.55
N HIS A 31 20.70 -21.06 2.57
CA HIS A 31 19.43 -21.73 2.29
C HIS A 31 18.96 -21.66 0.83
N GLY A 32 19.58 -20.86 -0.04
CA GLY A 32 19.14 -20.77 -1.45
C GLY A 32 19.42 -22.07 -2.22
N ALA A 33 20.60 -22.66 -2.03
CA ALA A 33 20.93 -23.98 -2.57
C ALA A 33 20.18 -25.10 -1.83
N GLU A 34 20.05 -25.03 -0.51
CA GLU A 34 19.26 -25.99 0.29
C GLU A 34 17.77 -25.99 -0.06
N ALA A 35 17.16 -24.83 -0.32
CA ALA A 35 15.77 -24.70 -0.73
C ALA A 35 15.57 -25.27 -2.15
N PHE A 36 16.47 -24.95 -3.09
CA PHE A 36 16.47 -25.56 -4.42
C PHE A 36 16.66 -27.08 -4.35
N LEU A 37 17.52 -27.57 -3.46
CA LEU A 37 17.72 -29.01 -3.25
C LEU A 37 16.51 -29.67 -2.60
N CYS A 38 15.86 -29.00 -1.64
CA CYS A 38 14.66 -29.49 -0.96
C CYS A 38 13.45 -29.59 -1.91
N THR A 39 13.34 -28.71 -2.90
CA THR A 39 12.27 -28.74 -3.91
C THR A 39 12.66 -29.47 -5.20
N SER A 40 13.96 -29.70 -5.45
CA SER A 40 14.46 -30.38 -6.65
C SER A 40 13.91 -31.79 -6.85
N ASP A 41 13.56 -32.49 -5.76
CA ASP A 41 12.93 -33.80 -5.86
C ASP A 41 11.54 -33.77 -6.47
N MET A 42 10.79 -32.69 -6.25
CA MET A 42 9.47 -32.44 -6.84
C MET A 42 9.57 -31.79 -8.22
N LEU A 43 10.49 -30.82 -8.40
CA LEU A 43 10.65 -30.05 -9.63
C LEU A 43 11.20 -30.87 -10.80
N PHE A 44 12.09 -31.83 -10.53
CA PHE A 44 12.74 -32.64 -11.56
C PHE A 44 12.28 -34.09 -11.53
N ASP A 45 11.15 -34.37 -10.88
CA ASP A 45 10.60 -35.71 -10.86
C ASP A 45 10.22 -36.19 -12.26
N GLY A 46 10.56 -37.43 -12.60
CA GLY A 46 10.36 -37.98 -13.94
C GLY A 46 11.40 -37.57 -15.00
N LEU A 47 12.36 -36.68 -14.69
CA LEU A 47 13.46 -36.38 -15.60
C LEU A 47 14.58 -37.42 -15.51
N PRO A 48 15.07 -37.97 -16.65
CA PRO A 48 16.12 -38.99 -16.66
C PRO A 48 17.49 -38.48 -16.17
N ASN A 49 17.66 -37.16 -16.05
CA ASN A 49 18.87 -36.49 -15.59
C ASN A 49 18.71 -35.78 -14.23
N LYS A 50 17.66 -36.12 -13.45
CA LYS A 50 17.37 -35.56 -12.11
C LYS A 50 18.59 -35.54 -11.19
N ASP A 51 19.27 -36.67 -11.05
CA ASP A 51 20.44 -36.79 -10.16
C ASP A 51 21.63 -35.94 -10.66
N THR A 52 21.81 -35.84 -11.97
CA THR A 52 22.83 -34.98 -12.58
C THR A 52 22.52 -33.50 -12.35
N ILE A 53 21.25 -33.10 -12.45
CA ILE A 53 20.81 -31.72 -12.16
C ILE A 53 21.02 -31.41 -10.67
N LYS A 54 20.64 -32.31 -9.77
CA LYS A 54 20.87 -32.17 -8.33
C LYS A 54 22.36 -32.04 -7.99
N ALA A 55 23.21 -32.91 -8.54
CA ALA A 55 24.65 -32.85 -8.34
C ALA A 55 25.23 -31.51 -8.83
N ARG A 56 24.78 -31.03 -10.00
CA ARG A 56 25.17 -29.71 -10.52
C ARG A 56 24.73 -28.56 -9.61
N ILE A 57 23.56 -28.64 -8.99
CA ILE A 57 23.06 -27.66 -8.02
C ILE A 57 23.90 -27.69 -6.73
N GLN A 58 24.30 -28.88 -6.27
CA GLN A 58 25.21 -29.04 -5.13
C GLN A 58 26.60 -28.46 -5.42
N ASP A 59 27.07 -28.60 -6.66
CA ASP A 59 28.36 -28.07 -7.12
C ASP A 59 28.32 -26.55 -7.40
N ILE A 60 27.15 -25.90 -7.31
CA ILE A 60 27.07 -24.44 -7.43
C ILE A 60 27.88 -23.82 -6.29
N PRO A 61 28.92 -23.02 -6.58
CA PRO A 61 29.70 -22.39 -5.53
C PRO A 61 28.82 -21.39 -4.77
N ALA A 62 28.39 -21.74 -3.55
CA ALA A 62 27.58 -20.90 -2.68
C ALA A 62 28.42 -19.96 -1.80
N SER A 63 29.67 -19.69 -2.19
CA SER A 63 30.51 -18.74 -1.45
C SER A 63 29.80 -17.39 -1.38
N ALA A 64 29.95 -16.67 -0.27
CA ALA A 64 29.33 -15.37 -0.07
C ALA A 64 29.61 -14.42 -1.26
N ARG A 65 30.84 -14.42 -1.77
CA ARG A 65 31.26 -13.62 -2.92
C ARG A 65 30.62 -14.04 -4.24
N THR A 66 30.36 -15.33 -4.43
CA THR A 66 29.68 -15.83 -5.63
C THR A 66 28.20 -15.43 -5.60
N MET A 67 27.54 -15.60 -4.44
CA MET A 67 26.14 -15.20 -4.26
C MET A 67 25.97 -13.68 -4.41
N GLU A 68 26.87 -12.91 -3.82
CA GLU A 68 26.95 -11.46 -3.99
C GLU A 68 27.03 -11.05 -5.46
N ARG A 69 27.98 -11.62 -6.21
CA ARG A 69 28.14 -11.34 -7.64
C ARG A 69 26.87 -11.68 -8.42
N ARG A 70 26.23 -12.81 -8.13
CA ARG A 70 24.99 -13.22 -8.81
C ARG A 70 23.82 -12.29 -8.50
N ILE A 71 23.67 -11.88 -7.24
CA ILE A 71 22.64 -10.90 -6.85
C ILE A 71 22.88 -9.58 -7.59
N GLN A 72 24.14 -9.14 -7.69
CA GLN A 72 24.50 -7.93 -8.44
C GLN A 72 24.18 -8.08 -9.92
N GLU A 73 24.58 -9.18 -10.56
CA GLU A 73 24.30 -9.44 -11.99
C GLU A 73 22.78 -9.49 -12.28
N MET A 74 21.99 -10.13 -11.41
CA MET A 74 20.54 -10.15 -11.52
C MET A 74 19.94 -8.75 -11.31
N GLY A 75 20.41 -8.01 -10.31
CA GLY A 75 19.98 -6.64 -10.04
C GLY A 75 20.31 -5.68 -11.19
N ASP A 76 21.49 -5.82 -11.78
CA ASP A 76 21.94 -5.04 -12.94
C ASP A 76 21.09 -5.39 -14.17
N ASN A 77 20.78 -6.67 -14.39
CA ASN A 77 19.90 -7.09 -15.48
C ASN A 77 18.47 -6.54 -15.31
N VAL A 78 17.86 -6.66 -14.12
CA VAL A 78 16.53 -6.10 -13.84
C VAL A 78 16.54 -4.58 -14.05
N ARG A 79 17.57 -3.88 -13.55
CA ARG A 79 17.73 -2.44 -13.74
C ARG A 79 17.86 -2.06 -15.21
N ALA A 80 18.61 -2.84 -16.00
CA ALA A 80 18.79 -2.60 -17.43
C ALA A 80 17.47 -2.77 -18.20
N GLN A 81 16.71 -3.83 -17.91
CA GLN A 81 15.40 -4.07 -18.53
C GLN A 81 14.39 -2.98 -18.17
N GLN A 82 14.33 -2.59 -16.89
CA GLN A 82 13.49 -1.49 -16.43
C GLN A 82 13.88 -0.16 -17.10
N THR A 83 15.17 0.14 -17.18
CA THR A 83 15.66 1.38 -17.82
C THR A 83 15.33 1.40 -19.31
N ALA A 84 15.45 0.26 -20.00
CA ALA A 84 15.05 0.14 -21.40
C ALA A 84 13.55 0.38 -21.58
N GLY A 85 12.72 -0.25 -20.73
CA GLY A 85 11.26 -0.07 -20.75
C GLY A 85 10.85 1.38 -20.55
N LEU A 86 11.44 2.10 -19.59
CA LEU A 86 11.12 3.51 -19.34
C LEU A 86 11.60 4.45 -20.45
N LYS A 87 12.70 4.12 -21.11
CA LYS A 87 13.16 4.88 -22.28
C LYS A 87 12.21 4.71 -23.45
N GLU A 88 11.66 3.51 -23.65
CA GLU A 88 10.71 3.19 -24.72
C GLU A 88 9.30 3.72 -24.43
N ALA A 89 8.89 3.72 -23.15
CA ALA A 89 7.59 4.20 -22.73
C ALA A 89 7.30 5.61 -23.28
N GLN A 90 6.09 5.85 -23.74
CA GLN A 90 5.65 7.19 -24.13
C GLN A 90 5.29 8.03 -22.90
N VAL A 91 4.79 7.37 -21.86
CA VAL A 91 4.30 7.97 -20.64
C VAL A 91 4.48 7.01 -19.47
N PHE A 92 4.81 7.52 -18.29
CA PHE A 92 4.81 6.77 -17.04
C PHE A 92 4.51 7.70 -15.87
N SER A 93 4.28 7.14 -14.68
CA SER A 93 4.12 7.91 -13.45
C SER A 93 5.11 7.40 -12.40
N VAL A 94 5.30 8.15 -11.32
CA VAL A 94 6.20 7.77 -10.23
C VAL A 94 5.52 7.94 -8.87
N ALA A 95 5.88 7.08 -7.92
CA ALA A 95 5.58 7.30 -6.51
C ALA A 95 6.87 7.57 -5.74
N LEU A 96 6.84 8.58 -4.88
CA LEU A 96 7.97 9.04 -4.08
C LEU A 96 7.60 8.96 -2.60
N ASP A 97 8.50 8.41 -1.82
CA ASP A 97 8.32 8.36 -0.37
C ASP A 97 9.68 8.42 0.32
N GLU A 98 9.70 8.93 1.54
CA GLU A 98 10.89 9.03 2.37
C GLU A 98 10.72 8.17 3.62
N SER A 99 11.75 7.41 3.97
CA SER A 99 11.83 6.80 5.30
C SER A 99 13.24 6.84 5.85
N ILE A 100 13.33 6.85 7.18
CA ILE A 100 14.59 6.79 7.91
C ILE A 100 14.99 5.33 8.11
N ASP A 101 16.23 4.99 7.79
CA ASP A 101 16.80 3.66 8.06
C ASP A 101 17.25 3.49 9.52
N ILE A 102 17.75 2.30 9.88
CA ILE A 102 18.14 2.00 11.27
C ILE A 102 19.37 2.80 11.75
N ASN A 103 20.10 3.45 10.84
CA ASN A 103 21.27 4.26 11.13
C ASN A 103 20.95 5.76 11.10
N ASP A 104 19.67 6.12 11.20
CA ASP A 104 19.17 7.49 11.14
C ASP A 104 19.50 8.21 9.81
N VAL A 105 19.66 7.46 8.72
CA VAL A 105 19.86 8.02 7.37
C VAL A 105 18.52 8.04 6.63
N PRO A 106 17.99 9.22 6.27
CA PRO A 106 16.83 9.33 5.41
C PRO A 106 17.11 8.74 4.03
N ARG A 107 16.13 8.03 3.47
CA ARG A 107 16.23 7.42 2.15
C ARG A 107 14.98 7.71 1.34
N LEU A 108 15.21 8.22 0.13
CA LEU A 108 14.19 8.43 -0.87
C LEU A 108 13.97 7.12 -1.65
N ALA A 109 12.75 6.61 -1.60
CA ALA A 109 12.29 5.57 -2.51
C ALA A 109 11.66 6.22 -3.75
N VAL A 110 12.07 5.76 -4.93
CA VAL A 110 11.47 6.15 -6.22
C VAL A 110 10.91 4.90 -6.87
N MET A 111 9.59 4.75 -6.80
CA MET A 111 8.87 3.74 -7.57
C MET A 111 8.99 4.05 -9.06
N GLU A 112 8.88 3.01 -9.87
CA GLU A 112 9.22 3.01 -11.29
C GLU A 112 10.72 2.92 -11.59
N LEU A 113 11.62 3.38 -10.71
CA LEU A 113 13.08 3.12 -10.81
C LEU A 113 13.58 1.97 -9.93
N PHE A 114 12.71 1.41 -9.08
CA PHE A 114 13.07 0.52 -7.96
C PHE A 114 14.33 1.02 -7.23
N CYS A 115 14.37 2.33 -6.96
CA CYS A 115 15.55 3.00 -6.43
C CYS A 115 15.35 3.38 -4.97
N LEU A 116 16.40 3.20 -4.18
CA LEU A 116 16.46 3.62 -2.78
C LEU A 116 17.75 4.40 -2.55
N THR A 117 17.63 5.73 -2.44
CA THR A 117 18.79 6.64 -2.40
C THR A 117 18.92 7.28 -1.02
N PRO A 118 20.08 7.21 -0.36
CA PRO A 118 20.33 7.90 0.90
C PRO A 118 20.44 9.41 0.68
N MET A 119 19.97 10.16 1.67
CA MET A 119 20.01 11.61 1.74
C MET A 119 20.83 12.00 2.98
N PRO A 120 22.15 12.16 2.85
CA PRO A 120 23.05 12.27 4.01
C PRO A 120 22.99 13.61 4.74
N GLU A 121 22.49 14.66 4.09
CA GLU A 121 22.50 16.02 4.64
C GLU A 121 21.11 16.46 5.11
N THR A 122 20.22 16.83 4.18
CA THR A 122 18.89 17.34 4.48
C THR A 122 17.82 16.66 3.62
N THR A 123 16.56 16.83 4.05
CA THR A 123 15.37 16.24 3.40
C THR A 123 14.42 17.32 2.90
N ARG A 124 14.98 18.46 2.44
CA ARG A 124 14.17 19.55 1.88
C ARG A 124 13.68 19.14 0.50
N GLY A 125 12.60 19.78 0.03
CA GLY A 125 12.07 19.49 -1.29
C GLY A 125 13.08 19.73 -2.42
N GLU A 126 13.98 20.70 -2.26
CA GLU A 126 15.11 20.94 -3.18
C GLU A 126 16.06 19.73 -3.24
N ASP A 127 16.41 19.14 -2.09
CA ASP A 127 17.31 17.97 -2.03
C ASP A 127 16.66 16.75 -2.68
N ILE A 128 15.38 16.52 -2.37
CA ILE A 128 14.59 15.43 -2.93
C ILE A 128 14.47 15.57 -4.45
N ALA A 129 14.16 16.78 -4.94
CA ALA A 129 14.06 17.05 -6.37
C ALA A 129 15.42 16.84 -7.07
N ASN A 130 16.51 17.35 -6.51
CA ASN A 130 17.85 17.17 -7.10
C ASN A 130 18.23 15.69 -7.19
N ILE A 131 18.05 14.93 -6.11
CA ILE A 131 18.32 13.49 -6.10
C ILE A 131 17.43 12.75 -7.11
N PHE A 132 16.15 13.11 -7.18
CA PHE A 132 15.24 12.54 -8.18
C PHE A 132 15.77 12.78 -9.60
N MET A 133 16.07 14.03 -9.93
CA MET A 133 16.57 14.44 -11.24
C MET A 133 17.87 13.73 -11.62
N GLU A 134 18.85 13.69 -10.72
CA GLU A 134 20.12 13.00 -10.92
C GLU A 134 19.91 11.51 -11.24
N ARG A 135 18.96 10.84 -10.57
CA ARG A 135 18.70 9.40 -10.79
C ARG A 135 18.08 9.12 -12.16
N PHE A 136 17.25 10.02 -12.68
CA PHE A 136 16.72 9.92 -14.03
C PHE A 136 17.79 10.24 -15.08
N GLU A 137 18.60 11.27 -14.85
CA GLU A 137 19.72 11.66 -15.72
C GLU A 137 20.79 10.55 -15.82
N GLU A 138 21.21 9.95 -14.69
CA GLU A 138 22.16 8.83 -14.64
C GLU A 138 21.71 7.65 -15.50
N ARG A 139 20.39 7.42 -15.59
CA ARG A 139 19.81 6.34 -16.41
C ARG A 139 19.46 6.81 -17.82
N GLY A 140 19.55 8.10 -18.12
CA GLY A 140 19.16 8.72 -19.39
C GLY A 140 17.67 8.58 -19.68
N ILE A 141 16.82 8.59 -18.65
CA ILE A 141 15.36 8.50 -18.78
C ILE A 141 14.82 9.93 -18.86
N ASP A 142 13.97 10.17 -19.85
CA ASP A 142 13.35 11.47 -20.06
C ASP A 142 12.22 11.71 -19.05
N ILE A 143 12.39 12.71 -18.20
CA ILE A 143 11.40 13.11 -17.20
C ILE A 143 10.18 13.79 -17.82
N ALA A 144 10.27 14.30 -19.05
CA ALA A 144 9.15 14.91 -19.76
C ALA A 144 8.06 13.88 -20.15
N LYS A 145 8.27 12.61 -19.83
CA LYS A 145 7.29 11.52 -19.99
C LYS A 145 6.52 11.23 -18.70
N ILE A 146 6.81 11.94 -17.61
CA ILE A 146 6.13 11.75 -16.33
C ILE A 146 4.74 12.40 -16.39
N PHE A 147 3.70 11.58 -16.23
CA PHE A 147 2.31 12.02 -16.18
C PHE A 147 1.84 12.36 -14.77
N ALA A 148 2.23 11.56 -13.78
CA ALA A 148 1.83 11.77 -12.39
C ALA A 148 2.95 11.49 -11.39
N VAL A 149 2.89 12.20 -10.26
CA VAL A 149 3.74 12.00 -9.09
C VAL A 149 2.87 11.83 -7.85
N THR A 150 3.05 10.71 -7.16
CA THR A 150 2.32 10.37 -5.92
C THR A 150 3.26 10.41 -4.72
N THR A 151 2.89 11.13 -3.65
CA THR A 151 3.75 11.32 -2.46
C THR A 151 3.00 11.14 -1.15
N ASP A 152 3.71 11.10 -0.01
CA ASP A 152 3.13 11.07 1.33
C ASP A 152 2.47 12.41 1.78
N GLY A 153 2.48 13.43 0.91
CA GLY A 153 1.91 14.74 1.19
C GLY A 153 2.69 15.59 2.20
N ALA A 154 3.93 15.20 2.56
CA ALA A 154 4.75 15.99 3.47
C ALA A 154 5.07 17.38 2.87
N PRO A 155 5.24 18.43 3.69
CA PRO A 155 5.54 19.78 3.19
C PRO A 155 6.77 19.86 2.28
N ALA A 156 7.77 19.00 2.50
CA ALA A 156 8.95 18.89 1.64
C ALA A 156 8.61 18.33 0.24
N MET A 157 7.57 17.50 0.12
CA MET A 157 7.11 16.94 -1.16
C MET A 157 6.19 17.91 -1.90
N VAL A 158 5.15 18.41 -1.23
CA VAL A 158 4.03 19.13 -1.87
C VAL A 158 4.02 20.64 -1.64
N GLY A 159 5.06 21.20 -1.03
CA GLY A 159 5.19 22.64 -0.80
C GLY A 159 5.01 23.47 -2.08
N LYS A 160 4.20 24.54 -1.99
CA LYS A 160 3.78 25.36 -3.14
C LYS A 160 4.94 25.96 -3.98
N HIS A 161 6.07 26.26 -3.35
CA HIS A 161 7.21 26.92 -4.00
C HIS A 161 8.53 26.16 -3.89
N ARG A 162 8.64 25.28 -2.88
CA ARG A 162 9.87 24.52 -2.58
C ARG A 162 9.60 23.04 -2.32
N GLY A 163 8.40 22.58 -2.67
CA GLY A 163 8.06 21.17 -2.63
C GLY A 163 8.74 20.46 -3.79
N ALA A 164 9.26 19.26 -3.55
CA ALA A 164 9.94 18.46 -4.56
C ALA A 164 9.10 18.29 -5.84
N VAL A 165 7.80 17.99 -5.70
CA VAL A 165 6.90 17.79 -6.84
C VAL A 165 6.71 19.06 -7.65
N THR A 166 6.67 20.23 -6.99
CA THR A 166 6.59 21.52 -7.67
C THR A 166 7.84 21.79 -8.50
N LEU A 167 9.03 21.56 -7.92
CA LEU A 167 10.30 21.76 -8.61
C LEU A 167 10.48 20.78 -9.78
N ILE A 168 10.04 19.52 -9.60
CA ILE A 168 10.04 18.51 -10.66
C ILE A 168 9.12 18.94 -11.82
N GLU A 169 7.90 19.40 -11.54
CA GLU A 169 6.97 19.88 -12.58
C GLU A 169 7.54 21.07 -13.36
N GLU A 170 8.17 22.04 -12.67
CA GLU A 170 8.83 23.18 -13.31
C GLU A 170 9.92 22.74 -14.30
N GLN A 171 10.66 21.67 -13.96
CA GLN A 171 11.72 21.13 -14.80
C GLN A 171 11.21 20.24 -15.94
N ILE A 172 10.06 19.58 -15.76
CA ILE A 172 9.34 18.81 -16.79
C ILE A 172 8.79 19.74 -17.88
N GLY A 173 8.29 20.92 -17.50
CA GLY A 173 7.83 21.94 -18.45
C GLY A 173 6.40 21.75 -18.97
N HIS A 174 5.64 20.81 -18.42
CA HIS A 174 4.20 20.66 -18.63
C HIS A 174 3.48 20.25 -17.33
N PRO A 175 2.16 20.46 -17.21
CA PRO A 175 1.41 20.04 -16.03
C PRO A 175 1.53 18.54 -15.77
N ILE A 176 1.61 18.16 -14.49
CA ILE A 176 1.55 16.77 -14.04
C ILE A 176 0.45 16.57 -13.02
N THR A 177 -0.08 15.35 -12.92
CA THR A 177 -1.03 14.98 -11.88
C THR A 177 -0.27 14.79 -10.56
N LYS A 178 -0.67 15.53 -9.51
CA LYS A 178 -0.05 15.46 -8.19
C LYS A 178 -1.00 14.78 -7.22
N LEU A 179 -0.65 13.58 -6.77
CA LEU A 179 -1.46 12.83 -5.82
C LEU A 179 -0.78 12.73 -4.45
N HIS A 180 -1.61 12.84 -3.42
CA HIS A 180 -1.24 12.48 -2.06
C HIS A 180 -1.71 11.04 -1.84
N CYS A 181 -0.79 10.16 -1.46
CA CYS A 181 -1.01 8.76 -1.18
C CYS A 181 -2.28 8.52 -0.36
N ILE A 182 -3.22 7.77 -0.94
CA ILE A 182 -4.56 7.55 -0.38
C ILE A 182 -4.51 6.91 1.03
N ILE A 183 -3.50 6.07 1.28
CA ILE A 183 -3.25 5.41 2.57
C ILE A 183 -2.74 6.41 3.61
N HIS A 184 -1.86 7.34 3.22
CA HIS A 184 -1.40 8.40 4.10
C HIS A 184 -2.54 9.37 4.45
N GLN A 185 -3.36 9.75 3.47
CA GLN A 185 -4.55 10.57 3.69
C GLN A 185 -5.53 9.93 4.67
N GLU A 186 -5.86 8.65 4.48
CA GLU A 186 -6.76 7.89 5.36
C GLU A 186 -6.21 7.83 6.80
N ASN A 187 -4.92 7.51 6.94
CA ASN A 187 -4.25 7.52 8.25
C ASN A 187 -4.32 8.89 8.95
N LEU A 188 -4.25 10.00 8.20
CA LEU A 188 -4.38 11.34 8.75
C LEU A 188 -5.82 11.64 9.21
N CYS A 189 -6.83 11.22 8.44
CA CYS A 189 -8.24 11.31 8.84
C CYS A 189 -8.49 10.56 10.15
N ALA A 190 -7.94 9.35 10.27
CA ALA A 190 -8.02 8.57 11.49
C ALA A 190 -7.35 9.28 12.67
N LYS A 191 -6.18 9.91 12.51
CA LYS A 191 -5.53 10.63 13.62
C LYS A 191 -6.31 11.88 14.07
N MET A 192 -6.81 12.69 13.13
CA MET A 192 -7.45 13.97 13.43
C MET A 192 -8.83 13.82 14.08
N SER A 193 -9.64 12.89 13.57
CA SER A 193 -10.95 12.54 14.16
C SER A 193 -10.85 12.07 15.62
N ASN A 194 -9.67 11.55 16.00
CA ASN A 194 -9.42 11.05 17.34
C ASN A 194 -8.83 12.08 18.31
N SER A 195 -8.65 13.35 17.92
CA SER A 195 -8.21 14.40 18.85
C SER A 195 -9.09 14.49 20.11
N ASP A 196 -10.40 14.30 19.97
CA ASP A 196 -11.39 14.23 21.06
C ASP A 196 -11.38 12.87 21.81
N LEU A 197 -10.74 11.86 21.24
CA LEU A 197 -10.66 10.47 21.73
C LEU A 197 -9.24 10.07 22.17
N ASN A 198 -8.29 11.01 22.13
CA ASN A 198 -6.90 10.79 22.52
C ASN A 198 -6.77 10.40 23.99
N ASP A 199 -7.59 10.97 24.86
CA ASP A 199 -7.60 10.64 26.28
C ASP A 199 -8.02 9.18 26.50
N VAL A 200 -9.01 8.70 25.74
CA VAL A 200 -9.44 7.29 25.77
C VAL A 200 -8.27 6.40 25.40
N MET A 201 -7.59 6.71 24.30
CA MET A 201 -6.47 5.90 23.82
C MET A 201 -5.22 5.96 24.69
N ALA A 202 -4.95 7.10 25.32
CA ALA A 202 -3.89 7.22 26.31
C ALA A 202 -4.17 6.33 27.52
N THR A 203 -5.40 6.30 28.02
CA THR A 203 -5.79 5.46 29.15
C THR A 203 -5.78 3.97 28.79
N VAL A 204 -6.35 3.58 27.63
CA VAL A 204 -6.25 2.19 27.12
C VAL A 204 -4.79 1.77 27.00
N SER A 205 -3.93 2.61 26.41
CA SER A 205 -2.51 2.31 26.26
C SER A 205 -1.80 2.10 27.60
N LYS A 206 -2.11 2.91 28.62
CA LYS A 206 -1.56 2.73 29.98
C LYS A 206 -1.98 1.40 30.58
N ILE A 207 -3.26 1.05 30.48
CA ILE A 207 -3.81 -0.19 31.00
C ILE A 207 -3.20 -1.39 30.29
N VAL A 208 -3.14 -1.39 28.96
CA VAL A 208 -2.56 -2.48 28.17
C VAL A 208 -1.08 -2.65 28.48
N ASN A 209 -0.31 -1.57 28.60
CA ASN A 209 1.10 -1.65 29.00
C ASN A 209 1.25 -2.21 30.42
N PHE A 210 0.36 -1.86 31.36
CA PHE A 210 0.36 -2.45 32.70
C PHE A 210 0.10 -3.97 32.64
N ILE A 211 -0.95 -4.40 31.94
CA ILE A 211 -1.33 -5.82 31.86
C ILE A 211 -0.25 -6.65 31.17
N VAL A 212 0.27 -6.18 30.03
CA VAL A 212 1.11 -6.99 29.13
C VAL A 212 2.61 -6.77 29.37
N LYS A 213 3.07 -5.56 29.73
CA LYS A 213 4.52 -5.26 29.86
C LYS A 213 5.04 -5.23 31.29
N GLN A 214 4.19 -5.04 32.29
CA GLN A 214 4.69 -4.85 33.66
C GLN A 214 5.49 -6.07 34.15
N SER A 215 4.96 -7.27 33.94
CA SER A 215 5.69 -8.51 34.20
C SER A 215 5.06 -9.70 33.49
N ALA A 216 5.86 -10.72 33.18
CA ALA A 216 5.36 -12.00 32.67
C ALA A 216 4.42 -12.73 33.66
N LEU A 217 4.47 -12.38 34.95
CA LEU A 217 3.51 -12.89 35.93
C LEU A 217 2.15 -12.20 35.79
N THR A 218 2.14 -10.86 35.70
CA THR A 218 0.91 -10.07 35.49
C THR A 218 0.17 -10.53 34.25
N HIS A 219 0.88 -10.70 33.13
CA HIS A 219 0.28 -11.15 31.87
C HIS A 219 -0.29 -12.56 31.95
N ARG A 220 0.44 -13.53 32.52
CA ARG A 220 -0.07 -14.90 32.73
C ARG A 220 -1.28 -14.95 33.66
N GLN A 221 -1.30 -14.15 34.71
CA GLN A 221 -2.46 -14.05 35.61
C GLN A 221 -3.68 -13.48 34.90
N PHE A 222 -3.49 -12.48 34.03
CA PHE A 222 -4.56 -11.97 33.19
C PHE A 222 -5.08 -13.04 32.20
N GLN A 223 -4.19 -13.83 31.59
CA GLN A 223 -4.58 -14.96 30.72
C GLN A 223 -5.38 -16.02 31.48
N SER A 224 -4.97 -16.38 32.71
CA SER A 224 -5.76 -17.29 33.55
C SER A 224 -7.14 -16.71 33.87
N LEU A 225 -7.23 -15.41 34.16
CA LEU A 225 -8.51 -14.75 34.43
C LEU A 225 -9.43 -14.72 33.20
N LEU A 226 -8.89 -14.57 31.99
CA LEU A 226 -9.66 -14.68 30.74
C LEU A 226 -10.32 -16.07 30.62
N GLU A 227 -9.60 -17.14 30.97
CA GLU A 227 -10.12 -18.51 30.97
C GLU A 227 -11.16 -18.73 32.08
N GLU A 228 -10.90 -18.23 33.29
CA GLU A 228 -11.79 -18.35 34.45
C GLU A 228 -13.14 -17.63 34.24
N MET A 229 -13.12 -16.48 33.56
CA MET A 229 -14.33 -15.71 33.23
C MET A 229 -14.99 -16.15 31.91
N GLU A 230 -14.54 -17.26 31.31
CA GLU A 230 -15.04 -17.78 30.02
C GLU A 230 -15.08 -16.71 28.92
N SER A 231 -14.06 -15.84 28.88
CA SER A 231 -14.02 -14.74 27.91
C SER A 231 -13.91 -15.27 26.49
N SER A 232 -14.63 -14.63 25.56
CA SER A 232 -14.48 -14.88 24.12
C SER A 232 -13.15 -14.32 23.57
N CYS A 233 -12.50 -13.43 24.32
CA CYS A 233 -11.20 -12.87 23.99
C CYS A 233 -10.07 -13.80 24.44
N LYS A 234 -9.13 -14.09 23.53
CA LYS A 234 -8.00 -14.98 23.82
C LYS A 234 -6.84 -14.28 24.52
N ASP A 235 -6.55 -13.04 24.15
CA ASP A 235 -5.51 -12.19 24.75
C ASP A 235 -5.60 -10.76 24.20
N ILE A 236 -4.92 -9.81 24.85
CA ILE A 236 -4.76 -8.44 24.36
C ILE A 236 -3.37 -8.28 23.72
N PRO A 237 -3.28 -7.86 22.44
CA PRO A 237 -2.00 -7.62 21.80
C PRO A 237 -1.28 -6.41 22.41
N LEU A 238 0.05 -6.45 22.38
CA LEU A 238 0.87 -5.33 22.83
C LEU A 238 0.59 -4.08 21.99
N HIS A 239 0.31 -2.97 22.67
CA HIS A 239 0.19 -1.68 22.00
C HIS A 239 1.53 -1.24 21.39
N CYS A 240 1.55 -1.02 20.07
CA CYS A 240 2.63 -0.38 19.34
C CYS A 240 2.20 1.03 18.93
N ALA A 241 2.80 2.05 19.55
CA ALA A 241 2.43 3.46 19.36
C ALA A 241 2.67 3.99 17.92
N VAL A 242 3.35 3.21 17.06
CA VAL A 242 3.90 3.69 15.78
C VAL A 242 2.84 3.69 14.65
N ARG A 243 1.73 2.96 14.77
CA ARG A 243 0.69 2.90 13.73
C ARG A 243 -0.72 2.91 14.33
N TRP A 244 -1.43 4.02 14.18
CA TRP A 244 -2.78 4.20 14.75
C TRP A 244 -3.75 3.08 14.37
N LEU A 245 -3.77 2.65 13.10
CA LEU A 245 -4.66 1.58 12.66
C LEU A 245 -4.31 0.21 13.26
N SER A 246 -3.04 0.00 13.63
CA SER A 246 -2.66 -1.19 14.41
C SER A 246 -3.21 -1.17 15.84
N CYS A 247 -3.64 -0.01 16.34
CA CYS A 247 -4.35 0.14 17.61
C CYS A 247 -5.80 -0.34 17.54
N GLY A 248 -6.40 -0.45 16.35
CA GLY A 248 -7.77 -0.95 16.19
C GLY A 248 -7.97 -2.35 16.77
N LYS A 249 -7.00 -3.25 16.53
CA LYS A 249 -7.01 -4.61 17.11
C LYS A 249 -6.84 -4.60 18.63
N VAL A 250 -6.07 -3.65 19.18
CA VAL A 250 -5.92 -3.50 20.63
C VAL A 250 -7.24 -3.05 21.25
N LEU A 251 -7.88 -2.04 20.65
CA LEU A 251 -9.18 -1.51 21.07
C LEU A 251 -10.29 -2.56 21.02
N GLU A 252 -10.42 -3.26 19.89
CA GLU A 252 -11.38 -4.35 19.71
C GLU A 252 -11.22 -5.40 20.82
N ARG A 253 -9.98 -5.89 21.02
CA ARG A 253 -9.69 -6.89 22.07
C ARG A 253 -9.92 -6.37 23.47
N PHE A 254 -9.56 -5.11 23.73
CA PHE A 254 -9.77 -4.47 25.02
C PHE A 254 -11.26 -4.40 25.37
N VAL A 255 -12.11 -4.03 24.40
CA VAL A 255 -13.56 -3.98 24.56
C VAL A 255 -14.17 -5.37 24.71
N ASP A 256 -13.74 -6.35 23.89
CA ASP A 256 -14.20 -7.74 23.99
C ASP A 256 -13.94 -8.39 25.37
N CYS A 257 -12.93 -7.92 26.12
CA CYS A 257 -12.63 -8.40 27.48
C CYS A 257 -12.74 -7.32 28.56
N PHE A 258 -13.57 -6.30 28.33
CA PHE A 258 -13.68 -5.13 29.20
C PHE A 258 -13.93 -5.47 30.68
N ASP A 259 -14.80 -6.43 30.97
CA ASP A 259 -15.10 -6.87 32.34
C ASP A 259 -13.93 -7.61 32.99
N VAL A 260 -13.19 -8.41 32.22
CA VAL A 260 -11.97 -9.08 32.67
C VAL A 260 -10.87 -8.07 32.98
N VAL A 261 -10.74 -7.04 32.14
CA VAL A 261 -9.81 -5.93 32.37
C VAL A 261 -10.13 -5.20 33.67
N LYS A 262 -11.40 -4.82 33.90
CA LYS A 262 -11.83 -4.18 35.16
C LYS A 262 -11.51 -5.05 36.38
N THR A 263 -11.82 -6.35 36.30
CA THR A 263 -11.58 -7.31 37.39
C THR A 263 -10.09 -7.44 37.70
N SER A 264 -9.27 -7.64 36.66
CA SER A 264 -7.81 -7.73 36.80
C SER A 264 -7.21 -6.49 37.45
N LEU A 265 -7.63 -5.29 37.02
CA LEU A 265 -7.13 -4.04 37.59
C LEU A 265 -7.51 -3.91 39.07
N ASN A 266 -8.74 -4.27 39.44
CA ASN A 266 -9.21 -4.25 40.82
C ASN A 266 -8.40 -5.21 41.72
N GLU A 267 -8.13 -6.43 41.27
CA GLU A 267 -7.29 -7.40 42.01
C GLU A 267 -5.85 -6.91 42.21
N LYS A 268 -5.33 -6.11 41.26
CA LYS A 268 -4.01 -5.49 41.34
C LYS A 268 -3.99 -4.14 42.06
N GLY A 269 -5.13 -3.69 42.59
CA GLY A 269 -5.27 -2.40 43.26
C GLY A 269 -5.01 -1.20 42.33
N GLN A 270 -5.12 -1.37 41.02
CA GLN A 270 -5.02 -0.28 40.05
C GLN A 270 -6.39 0.37 39.87
N ARG A 271 -6.47 1.70 39.97
CA ARG A 271 -7.71 2.44 39.81
C ARG A 271 -7.65 3.34 38.59
N TYR A 272 -8.64 3.19 37.71
CA TYR A 272 -8.87 4.01 36.53
C TYR A 272 -10.33 4.49 36.58
N PRO A 273 -10.60 5.69 37.13
CA PRO A 273 -11.96 6.24 37.24
C PRO A 273 -12.70 6.29 35.90
N GLU A 274 -11.97 6.41 34.80
CA GLU A 274 -12.49 6.43 33.43
C GLU A 274 -13.29 5.16 33.08
N LEU A 275 -12.93 4.00 33.65
CA LEU A 275 -13.63 2.73 33.38
C LEU A 275 -15.03 2.66 34.03
N GLU A 276 -15.29 3.56 34.98
CA GLU A 276 -16.59 3.69 35.66
C GLU A 276 -17.40 4.90 35.13
N ASP A 277 -16.82 5.72 34.25
CA ASP A 277 -17.51 6.85 33.61
C ASP A 277 -18.24 6.37 32.35
N GLU A 278 -19.58 6.33 32.41
CA GLU A 278 -20.44 5.90 31.31
C GLU A 278 -20.12 6.62 29.99
N ARG A 279 -19.87 7.93 30.01
CA ARG A 279 -19.56 8.70 28.79
C ARG A 279 -18.21 8.35 28.21
N TRP A 280 -17.25 8.00 29.08
CA TRP A 280 -15.94 7.54 28.63
C TRP A 280 -16.03 6.13 28.02
N VAL A 281 -16.82 5.24 28.63
CA VAL A 281 -17.06 3.88 28.11
C VAL A 281 -17.78 3.91 26.76
N GLU A 282 -18.79 4.77 26.58
CA GLU A 282 -19.44 5.00 25.28
C GLU A 282 -18.43 5.38 24.19
N LYS A 283 -17.52 6.32 24.51
CA LYS A 283 -16.45 6.75 23.60
C LYS A 283 -15.49 5.63 23.27
N LEU A 284 -15.11 4.81 24.25
CA LEU A 284 -14.24 3.65 24.04
C LEU A 284 -14.87 2.63 23.08
N PHE A 285 -16.13 2.28 23.29
CA PHE A 285 -16.83 1.29 22.47
C PHE A 285 -17.05 1.80 21.05
N PHE A 286 -17.44 3.07 20.90
CA PHE A 286 -17.48 3.73 19.59
C PHE A 286 -16.12 3.70 18.90
N LEU A 287 -15.06 4.05 19.63
CA LEU A 287 -13.71 4.12 19.08
C LEU A 287 -13.22 2.76 18.57
N ALA A 288 -13.52 1.68 19.30
CA ALA A 288 -13.21 0.32 18.85
C ALA A 288 -13.92 -0.02 17.52
N ASP A 289 -15.22 0.27 17.43
CA ASP A 289 -16.01 0.02 16.21
C ASP A 289 -15.52 0.85 15.01
N ILE A 290 -15.37 2.18 15.17
CA ILE A 290 -14.97 3.06 14.04
C ILE A 290 -13.55 2.79 13.57
N THR A 291 -12.63 2.44 14.49
CA THR A 291 -11.27 2.06 14.11
C THR A 291 -11.27 0.71 13.37
N GLY A 292 -12.20 -0.20 13.69
CA GLY A 292 -12.43 -1.42 12.92
C GLY A 292 -12.79 -1.13 11.45
N HIS A 293 -13.73 -0.20 11.22
CA HIS A 293 -14.11 0.23 9.87
C HIS A 293 -12.96 0.90 9.11
N LEU A 294 -12.21 1.79 9.77
CA LEU A 294 -11.02 2.43 9.17
C LEU A 294 -9.93 1.41 8.82
N ASN A 295 -9.71 0.41 9.69
CA ASN A 295 -8.77 -0.66 9.41
C ASN A 295 -9.22 -1.54 8.22
N GLU A 296 -10.52 -1.80 8.07
CA GLU A 296 -11.04 -2.50 6.88
C GLU A 296 -10.77 -1.71 5.59
N LEU A 297 -11.00 -0.39 5.61
CA LEU A 297 -10.67 0.49 4.48
C LEU A 297 -9.17 0.41 4.18
N ASN A 298 -8.33 0.59 5.19
CA ASN A 298 -6.88 0.59 5.03
C ASN A 298 -6.34 -0.71 4.44
N LEU A 299 -6.84 -1.86 4.90
CA LEU A 299 -6.50 -3.17 4.33
C LEU A 299 -6.91 -3.30 2.87
N LYS A 300 -8.04 -2.70 2.47
CA LYS A 300 -8.49 -2.67 1.07
C LYS A 300 -7.72 -1.71 0.18
N LEU A 301 -7.06 -0.70 0.75
CA LEU A 301 -6.19 0.22 0.00
C LEU A 301 -4.75 -0.28 -0.12
N GLN A 302 -4.41 -1.33 0.65
CA GLN A 302 -3.12 -2.00 0.61
C GLN A 302 -3.18 -3.25 -0.27
N GLY A 303 -2.09 -3.51 -0.98
CA GLY A 303 -1.96 -4.70 -1.82
C GLY A 303 -1.28 -4.40 -3.13
N ALA A 304 -0.86 -5.46 -3.81
CA ALA A 304 -0.40 -5.38 -5.19
C ALA A 304 -1.60 -5.57 -6.15
N GLY A 305 -1.46 -5.13 -7.40
CA GLY A 305 -2.45 -5.38 -8.47
C GLY A 305 -3.67 -4.45 -8.47
N GLN A 306 -3.75 -3.49 -7.54
CA GLN A 306 -4.80 -2.48 -7.49
C GLN A 306 -4.44 -1.28 -8.36
N THR A 307 -5.41 -0.80 -9.13
CA THR A 307 -5.31 0.46 -9.88
C THR A 307 -5.74 1.64 -9.04
N VAL A 308 -5.39 2.86 -9.46
CA VAL A 308 -5.89 4.10 -8.84
C VAL A 308 -7.43 4.19 -8.88
N LEU A 309 -8.07 3.58 -9.88
CA LEU A 309 -9.53 3.48 -9.96
C LEU A 309 -10.09 2.62 -8.82
N ASP A 310 -9.51 1.44 -8.57
CA ASP A 310 -9.95 0.56 -7.50
C ASP A 310 -9.84 1.24 -6.12
N MET A 311 -8.73 1.96 -5.91
CA MET A 311 -8.50 2.74 -4.69
C MET A 311 -9.52 3.87 -4.54
N ARG A 312 -9.80 4.60 -5.62
CA ARG A 312 -10.79 5.68 -5.67
C ARG A 312 -12.20 5.17 -5.36
N ASP A 313 -12.61 4.06 -5.94
CA ASP A 313 -13.94 3.48 -5.71
C ASP A 313 -14.07 2.94 -4.27
N THR A 314 -13.01 2.34 -3.75
CA THR A 314 -12.95 1.88 -2.35
C THR A 314 -13.10 3.04 -1.37
N TRP A 315 -12.41 4.16 -1.63
CA TRP A 315 -12.52 5.39 -0.84
C TRP A 315 -13.91 6.02 -0.94
N GLU A 316 -14.45 6.20 -2.15
CA GLU A 316 -15.76 6.81 -2.35
C GLU A 316 -16.87 6.00 -1.66
N ALA A 317 -16.81 4.67 -1.75
CA ALA A 317 -17.71 3.78 -1.03
C ALA A 317 -17.62 3.95 0.50
N PHE A 318 -16.41 4.14 1.05
CA PHE A 318 -16.25 4.39 2.48
C PHE A 318 -16.80 5.74 2.92
N VAL A 319 -16.59 6.80 2.14
CA VAL A 319 -17.20 8.12 2.40
C VAL A 319 -18.72 8.00 2.45
N GLY A 320 -19.34 7.28 1.52
CA GLY A 320 -20.78 6.98 1.54
C GLY A 320 -21.22 6.17 2.78
N LYS A 321 -20.40 5.22 3.25
CA LYS A 321 -20.68 4.48 4.49
C LYS A 321 -20.71 5.39 5.72
N LEU A 322 -19.91 6.45 5.79
CA LEU A 322 -19.94 7.39 6.91
C LEU A 322 -21.30 8.08 7.07
N GLU A 323 -22.01 8.36 5.96
CA GLU A 323 -23.38 8.87 6.02
C GLU A 323 -24.37 7.85 6.61
N VAL A 324 -24.21 6.58 6.22
CA VAL A 324 -25.00 5.47 6.77
C VAL A 324 -24.72 5.31 8.27
N PHE A 325 -23.46 5.39 8.68
CA PHE A 325 -23.04 5.29 10.08
C PHE A 325 -23.61 6.42 10.92
N LEU A 326 -23.56 7.66 10.41
CA LEU A 326 -24.14 8.81 11.07
C LEU A 326 -25.64 8.60 11.30
N LYS A 327 -26.37 8.18 10.26
CA LYS A 327 -27.81 7.91 10.35
C LYS A 327 -28.13 6.78 11.33
N ASP A 328 -27.34 5.71 11.34
CA ASP A 328 -27.49 4.57 12.25
C ASP A 328 -27.32 4.98 13.74
N VAL A 329 -26.42 5.92 14.01
CA VAL A 329 -26.23 6.52 15.34
C VAL A 329 -27.36 7.51 15.67
N GLU A 330 -27.80 8.34 14.72
CA GLU A 330 -28.94 9.26 14.90
C GLU A 330 -30.22 8.51 15.28
N THR A 331 -30.47 7.35 14.66
CA THR A 331 -31.61 6.48 14.98
C THR A 331 -31.38 5.56 16.19
N SER A 332 -30.18 5.61 16.81
CA SER A 332 -29.79 4.76 17.94
C SER A 332 -29.97 3.25 17.66
N THR A 333 -29.78 2.83 16.40
CA THR A 333 -29.95 1.44 15.99
C THR A 333 -28.66 0.63 16.05
N PHE A 334 -27.51 1.30 15.92
CA PHE A 334 -26.15 0.72 16.05
C PHE A 334 -25.94 -0.57 15.25
N ARG A 335 -26.55 -0.70 14.07
CA ARG A 335 -26.41 -1.89 13.21
C ARG A 335 -24.99 -2.10 12.73
N HIS A 336 -24.24 -1.02 12.54
CA HIS A 336 -22.86 -1.03 12.05
C HIS A 336 -21.82 -0.87 13.17
N PHE A 337 -22.26 -0.77 14.42
CA PHE A 337 -21.41 -0.58 15.59
C PHE A 337 -21.67 -1.72 16.57
N LYS A 338 -20.98 -2.84 16.40
CA LYS A 338 -21.20 -4.09 17.15
C LYS A 338 -21.14 -3.81 18.66
N HIS A 339 -20.07 -3.16 19.10
CA HIS A 339 -19.82 -2.94 20.52
C HIS A 339 -20.80 -1.91 21.09
N LEU A 340 -21.07 -0.81 20.38
CA LEU A 340 -22.12 0.13 20.83
C LEU A 340 -23.50 -0.52 20.91
N ARG A 341 -23.84 -1.43 19.99
CA ARG A 341 -25.10 -2.17 20.06
C ARG A 341 -25.18 -3.04 21.31
N GLU A 342 -24.10 -3.75 21.64
CA GLU A 342 -24.01 -4.56 22.86
C GLU A 342 -24.11 -3.70 24.12
N LEU A 343 -23.46 -2.53 24.14
CA LEU A 343 -23.55 -1.57 25.24
C LEU A 343 -24.97 -0.98 25.38
N SER A 344 -25.64 -0.69 24.25
CA SER A 344 -27.00 -0.11 24.23
C SER A 344 -28.07 -1.05 24.81
N ALA A 345 -27.80 -2.35 24.84
CA ALA A 345 -28.66 -3.33 25.48
C ALA A 345 -28.58 -3.28 27.01
N GLN A 346 -27.53 -2.67 27.56
CA GLN A 346 -27.24 -2.59 28.99
C GLN A 346 -27.56 -1.20 29.57
N CYS A 347 -27.31 -0.13 28.81
CA CYS A 347 -27.53 1.25 29.24
C CYS A 347 -27.97 2.17 28.09
N SER A 348 -28.51 3.35 28.41
CA SER A 348 -28.80 4.38 27.41
C SER A 348 -27.50 5.04 26.94
N ILE A 349 -27.30 5.14 25.62
CA ILE A 349 -26.09 5.75 25.04
C ILE A 349 -26.35 7.21 24.65
N SER A 350 -25.44 8.11 25.03
CA SER A 350 -25.42 9.48 24.52
C SER A 350 -24.86 9.56 23.10
N THR A 351 -25.74 9.75 22.11
CA THR A 351 -25.33 9.74 20.69
C THR A 351 -24.73 11.05 20.18
N THR A 352 -24.91 12.16 20.89
CA THR A 352 -24.49 13.49 20.40
C THR A 352 -22.98 13.58 20.16
N ALA A 353 -22.16 13.11 21.10
CA ALA A 353 -20.70 13.14 20.95
C ALA A 353 -20.22 12.21 19.82
N ILE A 354 -20.88 11.07 19.65
CA ILE A 354 -20.57 10.08 18.60
C ILE A 354 -20.89 10.67 17.21
N GLN A 355 -22.06 11.30 17.06
CA GLN A 355 -22.45 11.95 15.81
C GLN A 355 -21.45 13.04 15.40
N GLU A 356 -21.01 13.86 16.36
CA GLU A 356 -20.02 14.90 16.12
C GLU A 356 -18.68 14.30 15.65
N CYS A 357 -18.23 13.19 16.24
CA CYS A 357 -17.03 12.49 15.79
C CYS A 357 -17.16 12.01 14.34
N ILE A 358 -18.31 11.43 13.96
CA ILE A 358 -18.55 10.98 12.58
C ILE A 358 -18.57 12.16 11.60
N ARG A 359 -19.24 13.28 11.94
CA ARG A 359 -19.27 14.49 11.10
C ARG A 359 -17.87 15.09 10.89
N ARG A 360 -17.04 15.09 11.93
CA ARG A 360 -15.65 15.51 11.81
C ARG A 360 -14.85 14.58 10.91
N LEU A 361 -15.03 13.26 11.04
CA LEU A 361 -14.40 12.29 10.15
C LEU A 361 -14.82 12.51 8.69
N GLN A 362 -16.11 12.74 8.42
CA GLN A 362 -16.61 13.09 7.08
C GLN A 362 -15.93 14.36 6.54
N THR A 363 -15.78 15.39 7.39
CA THR A 363 -15.11 16.65 7.02
C THR A 363 -13.63 16.43 6.70
N GLU A 364 -12.91 15.61 7.47
CA GLU A 364 -11.52 15.26 7.19
C GLU A 364 -11.39 14.50 5.86
N PHE A 365 -12.25 13.51 5.58
CA PHE A 365 -12.24 12.82 4.28
C PHE A 365 -12.57 13.77 3.12
N ALA A 366 -13.52 14.69 3.31
CA ALA A 366 -13.86 15.66 2.27
C ALA A 366 -12.74 16.65 1.99
N THR A 367 -12.00 17.07 3.03
CA THR A 367 -10.98 18.12 2.91
C THR A 367 -9.62 17.60 2.46
N ARG A 368 -9.24 16.37 2.82
CA ARG A 368 -7.93 15.82 2.47
C ARG A 368 -7.87 15.32 1.03
N PHE A 369 -8.89 14.59 0.61
CA PHE A 369 -8.92 13.87 -0.67
C PHE A 369 -9.35 14.77 -1.84
N GLN A 370 -8.97 16.05 -1.83
CA GLN A 370 -9.32 17.01 -2.89
C GLN A 370 -8.74 16.60 -4.25
N ASP A 371 -7.56 15.97 -4.23
CA ASP A 371 -6.91 15.42 -5.41
C ASP A 371 -7.70 14.25 -6.01
N PHE A 372 -8.17 13.31 -5.19
CA PHE A 372 -9.05 12.22 -5.63
C PHE A 372 -10.45 12.70 -6.04
N GLN A 373 -10.95 13.79 -5.46
CA GLN A 373 -12.19 14.43 -5.92
C GLN A 373 -12.01 15.09 -7.29
N LEU A 374 -10.86 15.73 -7.51
CA LEU A 374 -10.53 16.43 -8.75
C LEU A 374 -10.25 15.45 -9.89
N TYR A 375 -9.34 14.49 -9.68
CA TYR A 375 -8.85 13.59 -10.72
C TYR A 375 -9.64 12.27 -10.78
N GLY A 376 -10.29 11.86 -9.69
CA GLY A 376 -11.02 10.60 -9.58
C GLY A 376 -12.01 10.32 -10.71
N PRO A 377 -12.83 11.30 -11.14
CA PRO A 377 -13.74 11.11 -12.27
C PRO A 377 -13.03 10.65 -13.55
N MET A 378 -11.78 11.08 -13.79
CA MET A 378 -11.01 10.71 -14.98
C MET A 378 -10.66 9.22 -15.03
N PHE A 379 -10.40 8.58 -13.89
CA PHE A 379 -10.01 7.17 -13.87
C PHE A 379 -11.13 6.23 -14.36
N SER A 380 -12.39 6.67 -14.32
CA SER A 380 -13.51 5.91 -14.89
C SER A 380 -13.37 5.70 -16.41
N PHE A 381 -12.59 6.54 -17.10
CA PHE A 381 -12.26 6.38 -18.51
C PHE A 381 -11.63 5.02 -18.81
N LEU A 382 -10.86 4.46 -17.88
CA LEU A 382 -10.16 3.18 -18.05
C LEU A 382 -11.10 2.01 -18.35
N ILE A 383 -12.31 2.04 -17.79
CA ILE A 383 -13.27 0.93 -17.88
C ILE A 383 -14.60 1.33 -18.51
N ARG A 384 -14.88 2.62 -18.63
CA ARG A 384 -16.13 3.17 -19.19
C ARG A 384 -15.88 4.36 -20.14
N PRO A 385 -14.99 4.24 -21.14
CA PRO A 385 -14.74 5.33 -22.08
C PRO A 385 -16.00 5.75 -22.86
N GLU A 386 -16.95 4.85 -23.04
CA GLU A 386 -18.23 5.13 -23.72
C GLU A 386 -19.14 6.09 -22.94
N SER A 387 -19.03 6.10 -21.61
CA SER A 387 -19.81 6.98 -20.73
C SER A 387 -19.11 8.31 -20.45
N PHE A 388 -17.90 8.49 -20.99
CA PHE A 388 -17.01 9.55 -20.57
C PHE A 388 -17.34 10.88 -21.26
N GLY A 389 -17.52 11.96 -20.47
CA GLY A 389 -17.94 13.29 -20.94
C GLY A 389 -16.86 14.38 -20.77
N ASN A 390 -17.26 15.60 -20.41
CA ASN A 390 -16.38 16.78 -20.22
C ASN A 390 -15.55 16.74 -18.92
N GLN A 391 -15.26 15.55 -18.39
CA GLN A 391 -14.59 15.36 -17.09
C GLN A 391 -13.07 15.17 -17.22
N LEU A 392 -12.55 15.13 -18.44
CA LEU A 392 -11.11 15.08 -18.72
C LEU A 392 -10.57 16.51 -18.76
N ASP A 393 -9.59 16.80 -17.90
CA ASP A 393 -8.75 17.97 -18.07
C ASP A 393 -7.74 17.69 -19.17
N LEU A 394 -8.07 18.09 -20.41
CA LEU A 394 -7.22 17.86 -21.58
C LEU A 394 -5.86 18.55 -21.46
N SER A 395 -5.72 19.56 -20.60
CA SER A 395 -4.44 20.24 -20.41
C SER A 395 -3.36 19.30 -19.86
N LEU A 396 -3.74 18.24 -19.16
CA LEU A 396 -2.85 17.19 -18.66
C LEU A 396 -2.29 16.28 -19.76
N PHE A 397 -2.90 16.29 -20.95
CA PHE A 397 -2.56 15.39 -22.06
C PHE A 397 -2.02 16.11 -23.29
N ASN A 398 -1.89 17.45 -23.25
CA ASN A 398 -1.46 18.25 -24.40
C ASN A 398 -0.11 17.80 -25.01
N TYR A 399 0.76 17.16 -24.23
CA TYR A 399 2.04 16.63 -24.71
C TYR A 399 1.95 15.22 -25.32
N LEU A 400 0.77 14.58 -25.26
CA LEU A 400 0.51 13.19 -25.70
C LEU A 400 -0.36 13.12 -26.97
N ASP A 401 -0.06 13.92 -28.00
CA ASP A 401 -0.73 13.88 -29.33
C ASP A 401 -2.21 13.46 -29.27
N THR A 402 -3.06 14.34 -28.72
CA THR A 402 -4.48 14.06 -28.45
C THR A 402 -5.43 14.79 -29.40
N ASP A 403 -4.95 15.32 -30.52
CA ASP A 403 -5.73 16.19 -31.40
C ASP A 403 -6.98 15.51 -31.96
N ASP A 404 -6.89 14.22 -32.30
CA ASP A 404 -8.00 13.43 -32.84
C ASP A 404 -8.87 12.76 -31.75
N MET A 405 -8.63 13.05 -30.47
CA MET A 405 -9.30 12.36 -29.36
C MET A 405 -10.83 12.43 -29.45
N GLU A 406 -11.39 13.62 -29.74
CA GLU A 406 -12.84 13.80 -29.79
C GLU A 406 -13.49 12.95 -30.90
N MET A 407 -12.86 12.91 -32.07
CA MET A 407 -13.32 12.11 -33.20
C MET A 407 -13.24 10.61 -32.89
N GLN A 408 -12.12 10.16 -32.31
CA GLN A 408 -11.92 8.78 -31.88
C GLN A 408 -12.95 8.37 -30.83
N LEU A 409 -13.27 9.27 -29.88
CA LEU A 409 -14.24 9.00 -28.83
C LEU A 409 -15.66 8.86 -29.39
N ILE A 410 -16.04 9.67 -30.39
CA ILE A 410 -17.33 9.55 -31.08
C ILE A 410 -17.44 8.19 -31.78
N GLU A 411 -16.39 7.77 -32.49
CA GLU A 411 -16.36 6.46 -33.16
C GLU A 411 -16.45 5.31 -32.15
N LEU A 412 -15.74 5.41 -31.03
CA LEU A 412 -15.77 4.40 -29.96
C LEU A 412 -17.18 4.27 -29.38
N LYS A 413 -17.80 5.40 -29.02
CA LYS A 413 -19.15 5.47 -28.45
C LYS A 413 -20.23 4.94 -29.39
N SER A 414 -20.08 5.20 -30.69
CA SER A 414 -21.05 4.78 -31.70
C SER A 414 -20.93 3.30 -32.06
N SER A 415 -19.84 2.63 -31.68
CA SER A 415 -19.58 1.24 -32.00
C SER A 415 -20.14 0.30 -30.94
N THR A 416 -21.10 -0.55 -31.35
CA THR A 416 -21.59 -1.65 -30.51
C THR A 416 -20.47 -2.64 -30.16
N LEU A 417 -19.52 -2.88 -31.07
CA LEU A 417 -18.38 -3.77 -30.84
C LEU A 417 -17.54 -3.31 -29.65
N TRP A 418 -17.16 -2.03 -29.60
CA TRP A 418 -16.32 -1.50 -28.53
C TRP A 418 -17.10 -1.36 -27.22
N GLY A 419 -18.38 -0.97 -27.30
CA GLY A 419 -19.28 -1.01 -26.14
C GLY A 419 -19.35 -2.39 -25.48
N THR A 420 -19.50 -3.45 -26.29
CA THR A 420 -19.47 -4.85 -25.80
C THR A 420 -18.12 -5.20 -25.19
N LYS A 421 -17.01 -4.82 -25.84
CA LYS A 421 -15.66 -5.13 -25.35
C LYS A 421 -15.38 -4.53 -23.96
N PHE A 422 -15.76 -3.27 -23.74
CA PHE A 422 -15.62 -2.65 -22.41
C PHE A 422 -16.61 -3.23 -21.38
N ALA A 423 -17.78 -3.71 -21.82
CA ALA A 423 -18.67 -4.47 -20.94
C ALA A 423 -18.07 -5.81 -20.51
N GLU A 424 -17.42 -6.54 -21.43
CA GLU A 424 -16.69 -7.78 -21.13
C GLU A 424 -15.50 -7.52 -20.20
N LEU A 425 -14.75 -6.44 -20.40
CA LEU A 425 -13.69 -6.02 -19.47
C LEU A 425 -14.25 -5.86 -18.05
N ARG A 426 -15.37 -5.15 -17.89
CA ARG A 426 -15.99 -4.97 -16.57
C ARG A 426 -16.41 -6.29 -15.94
N GLN A 427 -16.98 -7.20 -16.73
CA GLN A 427 -17.31 -8.54 -16.24
C GLN A 427 -16.08 -9.34 -15.81
N GLN A 428 -14.94 -9.17 -16.50
CA GLN A 428 -13.68 -9.79 -16.09
C GLN A 428 -13.15 -9.20 -14.78
N LEU A 429 -13.21 -7.88 -14.61
CA LEU A 429 -12.77 -7.20 -13.39
C LEU A 429 -13.64 -7.54 -12.16
N GLU A 430 -14.91 -7.92 -12.36
CA GLU A 430 -15.76 -8.43 -11.28
C GLU A 430 -15.35 -9.84 -10.79
N SER A 431 -14.60 -10.60 -11.60
CA SER A 431 -14.19 -11.96 -11.26
C SER A 431 -13.09 -11.98 -10.21
N THR A 432 -13.31 -12.75 -9.13
CA THR A 432 -12.33 -12.96 -8.05
C THR A 432 -11.07 -13.70 -8.49
N ALA A 433 -11.04 -14.25 -9.71
CA ALA A 433 -9.87 -14.90 -10.28
C ALA A 433 -8.84 -13.90 -10.85
N VAL A 434 -9.22 -12.63 -11.05
CA VAL A 434 -8.30 -11.60 -11.53
C VAL A 434 -7.56 -11.01 -10.34
N HIS A 435 -6.24 -11.23 -10.31
CA HIS A 435 -5.37 -10.67 -9.26
C HIS A 435 -4.72 -9.34 -9.66
N ASP A 436 -4.80 -8.95 -10.94
CA ASP A 436 -4.21 -7.73 -11.47
C ASP A 436 -5.19 -7.04 -12.43
N HIS A 437 -5.97 -6.09 -11.90
CA HIS A 437 -6.92 -5.30 -12.68
C HIS A 437 -6.20 -4.46 -13.74
N GLY A 438 -5.00 -3.97 -13.43
CA GLY A 438 -4.20 -3.14 -14.33
C GLY A 438 -3.82 -3.87 -15.60
N ALA A 439 -3.36 -5.12 -15.49
CA ALA A 439 -3.01 -5.95 -16.64
C ALA A 439 -4.22 -6.23 -17.56
N CYS A 440 -5.40 -6.49 -16.99
CA CYS A 440 -6.64 -6.68 -17.76
C CYS A 440 -7.04 -5.42 -18.53
N ILE A 441 -7.00 -4.26 -17.86
CA ILE A 441 -7.31 -2.97 -18.48
C ILE A 441 -6.31 -2.67 -19.60
N PHE A 442 -5.01 -2.86 -19.36
CA PHE A 442 -3.96 -2.68 -20.35
C PHE A 442 -4.17 -3.56 -21.58
N SER A 443 -4.43 -4.85 -21.38
CA SER A 443 -4.71 -5.81 -22.46
C SER A 443 -5.93 -5.39 -23.29
N CYS A 444 -6.99 -4.92 -22.63
CA CYS A 444 -8.16 -4.40 -23.33
C CYS A 444 -7.80 -3.22 -24.23
N TRP A 445 -7.13 -2.19 -23.69
CA TRP A 445 -6.76 -0.98 -24.44
C TRP A 445 -5.76 -1.24 -25.57
N THR A 446 -4.74 -2.07 -25.34
CA THR A 446 -3.73 -2.40 -26.35
C THR A 446 -4.31 -3.18 -27.54
N SER A 447 -5.38 -3.94 -27.32
CA SER A 447 -6.07 -4.68 -28.39
C SER A 447 -6.98 -3.82 -29.27
N LEU A 448 -7.16 -2.52 -28.98
CA LEU A 448 -7.88 -1.60 -29.86
C LEU A 448 -7.04 -1.26 -31.10
N PRO A 449 -7.67 -1.10 -32.29
CA PRO A 449 -6.97 -0.68 -33.50
C PRO A 449 -6.27 0.67 -33.36
N ASP A 450 -5.23 0.89 -34.18
CA ASP A 450 -4.41 2.11 -34.14
C ASP A 450 -5.17 3.40 -34.44
N ARG A 451 -6.35 3.33 -35.06
CA ARG A 451 -7.21 4.51 -35.20
C ARG A 451 -7.69 5.10 -33.87
N PHE A 452 -7.52 4.38 -32.75
CA PHE A 452 -7.84 4.86 -31.38
C PHE A 452 -6.58 5.25 -30.59
N ASN A 453 -5.48 5.60 -31.25
CA ASN A 453 -4.20 5.86 -30.57
C ASN A 453 -4.26 7.01 -29.55
N CYS A 454 -5.02 8.09 -29.79
CA CYS A 454 -5.15 9.18 -28.81
C CYS A 454 -5.85 8.68 -27.53
N LEU A 455 -6.92 7.88 -27.67
CA LEU A 455 -7.60 7.27 -26.52
C LEU A 455 -6.71 6.26 -25.80
N LYS A 456 -5.91 5.48 -26.54
CA LYS A 456 -4.93 4.55 -25.98
C LYS A 456 -3.87 5.29 -25.15
N ASN A 457 -3.36 6.43 -25.65
CA ASN A 457 -2.38 7.25 -24.92
C ASN A 457 -2.96 7.78 -23.61
N ILE A 458 -4.19 8.31 -23.63
CA ILE A 458 -4.89 8.78 -22.43
C ILE A 458 -5.09 7.63 -21.44
N ALA A 459 -5.57 6.48 -21.91
CA ALA A 459 -5.78 5.32 -21.06
C ALA A 459 -4.47 4.82 -20.44
N GLN A 460 -3.39 4.76 -21.21
CA GLN A 460 -2.07 4.36 -20.70
C GLN A 460 -1.55 5.35 -19.65
N ALA A 461 -1.65 6.66 -19.91
CA ALA A 461 -1.26 7.68 -18.95
C ALA A 461 -2.01 7.52 -17.61
N LEU A 462 -3.35 7.42 -17.66
CA LEU A 462 -4.19 7.21 -16.48
C LEU A 462 -3.91 5.89 -15.76
N LEU A 463 -3.59 4.82 -16.50
CA LEU A 463 -3.31 3.51 -15.93
C LEU A 463 -1.98 3.46 -15.18
N THR A 464 -1.01 4.29 -15.55
CA THR A 464 0.30 4.35 -14.86
C THR A 464 0.22 5.01 -13.49
N VAL A 465 -0.85 5.73 -13.17
CA VAL A 465 -0.97 6.54 -11.97
C VAL A 465 -0.98 5.68 -10.71
N PHE A 466 -0.10 6.00 -9.76
CA PHE A 466 -0.08 5.39 -8.44
C PHE A 466 -1.10 6.06 -7.52
N GLY A 467 -2.06 5.30 -6.97
CA GLY A 467 -2.95 5.84 -5.92
C GLY A 467 -2.31 5.89 -4.52
N SER A 468 -1.21 5.15 -4.32
CA SER A 468 -0.52 5.07 -3.02
C SER A 468 0.99 4.91 -3.17
N THR A 469 1.71 5.19 -2.08
CA THR A 469 3.13 4.89 -1.89
C THR A 469 3.36 3.53 -1.23
N TYR A 470 2.37 2.64 -1.23
CA TYR A 470 2.46 1.32 -0.59
C TYR A 470 3.68 0.52 -1.05
N LEU A 471 4.02 0.58 -2.34
CA LEU A 471 5.21 -0.09 -2.87
C LEU A 471 6.51 0.50 -2.30
N CYS A 472 6.57 1.82 -2.02
CA CYS A 472 7.67 2.44 -1.27
C CYS A 472 7.77 1.87 0.13
N GLU A 473 6.65 1.78 0.84
CA GLU A 473 6.60 1.19 2.17
C GLU A 473 7.06 -0.28 2.18
N GLN A 474 6.73 -1.04 1.14
CA GLN A 474 7.25 -2.40 0.96
C GLN A 474 8.77 -2.40 0.81
N ILE A 475 9.36 -1.53 -0.01
CA ILE A 475 10.82 -1.40 -0.11
C ILE A 475 11.44 -1.06 1.25
N PHE A 476 10.85 -0.12 2.00
CA PHE A 476 11.35 0.23 3.33
C PHE A 476 11.22 -0.92 4.34
N SER A 477 10.14 -1.68 4.28
CA SER A 477 9.94 -2.87 5.12
C SER A 477 11.02 -3.92 4.85
N HIS A 478 11.29 -4.19 3.57
CA HIS A 478 12.36 -5.08 3.15
C HIS A 478 13.74 -4.57 3.57
N MET A 479 13.99 -3.27 3.38
CA MET A 479 15.20 -2.60 3.84
C MET A 479 15.42 -2.83 5.35
N LYS A 480 14.39 -2.61 6.18
CA LYS A 480 14.46 -2.79 7.64
C LYS A 480 14.66 -4.26 8.04
N SER A 481 14.12 -5.20 7.27
CA SER A 481 14.38 -6.63 7.45
C SER A 481 15.84 -7.00 7.16
N VAL A 482 16.43 -6.42 6.10
CA VAL A 482 17.83 -6.63 5.72
C VAL A 482 18.79 -5.94 6.71
N LEU A 483 18.53 -4.67 7.02
CA LEU A 483 19.22 -3.85 8.02
C LEU A 483 18.59 -4.01 9.42
N SER A 484 18.66 -5.22 9.97
CA SER A 484 18.25 -5.44 11.35
C SER A 484 19.31 -4.94 12.34
N ALA A 485 18.97 -4.87 13.64
CA ALA A 485 19.91 -4.47 14.70
C ALA A 485 21.21 -5.32 14.73
N SER A 486 21.16 -6.56 14.25
CA SER A 486 22.33 -7.44 14.12
C SER A 486 23.11 -7.26 12.81
N ARG A 487 22.63 -6.39 11.91
CA ARG A 487 23.15 -6.16 10.54
C ARG A 487 23.22 -4.68 10.15
N SER A 488 23.20 -3.77 11.13
CA SER A 488 23.13 -2.32 10.91
C SER A 488 24.29 -1.73 10.10
N ARG A 489 25.43 -2.41 10.00
CA ARG A 489 26.60 -1.98 9.23
C ARG A 489 26.61 -2.40 7.75
N LEU A 490 25.55 -3.03 7.25
CA LEU A 490 25.44 -3.39 5.84
C LEU A 490 25.18 -2.14 4.99
N ASP A 491 25.96 -1.95 3.93
CA ASP A 491 25.69 -0.93 2.92
C ASP A 491 24.64 -1.48 1.93
N ILE A 492 23.55 -0.73 1.72
CA ILE A 492 22.47 -1.11 0.79
C ILE A 492 22.83 -0.74 -0.66
N GLN A 493 23.76 0.21 -0.86
CA GLN A 493 24.19 0.67 -2.18
C GLN A 493 25.43 -0.07 -2.71
N ARG A 494 26.21 -0.70 -1.82
CA ARG A 494 27.30 -1.60 -2.20
C ARG A 494 27.17 -2.90 -1.44
N PRO A 495 27.17 -4.05 -2.11
CA PRO A 495 27.22 -5.29 -1.36
C PRO A 495 28.60 -5.48 -0.69
N ILE A 496 28.56 -6.38 0.29
CA ILE A 496 29.44 -6.54 1.45
C ILE A 496 30.95 -6.49 1.10
N ARG A 497 31.65 -5.45 1.54
CA ARG A 497 33.09 -5.54 1.86
C ARG A 497 33.26 -5.75 3.34
N GLU A 498 33.61 -6.96 3.76
CA GLU A 498 34.22 -7.16 5.08
C GLU A 498 35.58 -6.44 5.10
N LYS A 499 35.72 -5.48 6.01
CA LYS A 499 37.03 -5.10 6.53
C LYS A 499 37.54 -6.31 7.33
N LYS A 500 38.77 -6.72 6.99
CA LYS A 500 39.55 -7.75 7.69
C LYS A 500 39.58 -7.57 9.20
#